data_AF-A0A1M6XGD4-F1
#
_entry.id   AF-A0A1M6XGD4-F1
#
_cell.length_a   1.000
_cell.length_b   1.000
_cell.length_c   1.000
_cell.angle_alpha   90.00
_cell.angle_beta   90.00
_cell.angle_gamma   90.00
#
_symmetry.space_group_name_H-M   'P 1'
#
loop_
_entity.id
_entity.type
_entity.pdbx_description
1 polymer ?
#
loop_
_entity_poly.entity_id
_entity_poly.type
_entity_poly.pdbx_seq_one_letter_code
_entity_poly.pdbx_strand_id
1 'polypeptide(L)'
;MKISVLGQISQSEIDGIIREEKERYVLKGKELAEISIIEISSEELEIRSRAKSNIKRVRRITGYLSTLDRFNDSKQAELSDRVIHG
;
A
#
# COMPACT_ATOMS: atom_id res chain seq x y z
N MET A 1 -1.90 3.51 9.32
CA MET A 1 -0.55 2.91 9.40
C MET A 1 -0.61 1.85 10.47
N LYS A 2 -0.30 0.59 10.14
CA LYS A 2 -0.31 -0.53 11.09
C LYS A 2 1.14 -0.78 11.54
N ILE A 3 1.36 -0.89 12.84
CA ILE A 3 2.68 -1.11 13.43
C ILE A 3 2.60 -2.41 14.24
N SER A 4 3.51 -3.33 13.97
CA SER A 4 3.65 -4.59 14.70
C SER A 4 5.07 -4.67 15.25
N VAL A 5 5.21 -4.89 16.56
CA VAL A 5 6.51 -5.03 17.22
C VAL A 5 6.55 -6.37 17.93
N LEU A 6 7.59 -7.15 17.66
CA LEU A 6 7.86 -8.45 18.28
C LEU A 6 9.30 -8.42 18.83
N GLY A 7 9.45 -8.12 20.11
CA GLY A 7 10.75 -7.97 20.78
C GLY A 7 10.69 -7.05 22.00
N GLN A 8 11.79 -6.93 22.73
CA GLN A 8 11.96 -5.99 23.84
C GLN A 8 12.77 -4.78 23.37
N ILE A 9 12.10 -3.88 22.65
CA ILE A 9 12.72 -2.70 22.03
C ILE A 9 12.25 -1.45 22.77
N SER A 10 13.15 -0.48 22.95
CA SER A 10 12.78 0.78 23.57
C SER A 10 11.83 1.60 22.68
N GLN A 11 10.93 2.35 23.30
CA GLN A 11 9.98 3.20 22.56
C GLN A 11 10.70 4.28 21.73
N SER A 12 11.82 4.80 22.21
CA SER A 12 12.66 5.76 21.50
C SER A 12 13.27 5.18 20.21
N GLU A 13 13.70 3.93 20.22
CA GLU A 13 14.25 3.27 19.03
C GLU A 13 13.16 2.98 18.01
N ILE A 14 12.00 2.51 18.47
CA ILE A 14 10.82 2.29 17.61
C ILE A 14 10.43 3.59 16.90
N ASP A 15 10.37 4.70 17.62
CA ASP A 15 10.04 6.01 17.06
C ASP A 15 11.08 6.50 16.05
N GLY A 16 12.37 6.25 16.34
CA GLY A 16 13.48 6.55 15.43
C GLY A 16 13.34 5.79 14.10
N ILE A 17 13.11 4.47 14.17
CA ILE A 17 12.91 3.60 13.01
C ILE A 17 11.70 4.03 12.19
N ILE A 18 10.57 4.32 12.85
CA ILE A 18 9.33 4.74 12.17
C ILE A 18 9.55 6.08 11.45
N ARG A 19 10.26 7.02 12.07
CA ARG A 19 10.54 8.32 11.46
C ARG A 19 11.38 8.17 10.19
N GLU A 20 12.48 7.42 10.28
CA GLU A 20 13.37 7.21 9.14
C GLU A 20 12.64 6.50 7.98
N GLU A 21 11.84 5.46 8.27
CA GLU A 21 11.07 4.78 7.25
C GLU A 21 9.99 5.67 6.62
N LYS A 22 9.31 6.52 7.41
CA LYS A 22 8.37 7.50 6.85
C LYS A 22 9.04 8.44 5.86
N GLU A 23 10.18 9.01 6.24
CA GLU A 23 10.95 9.93 5.38
C GLU A 23 11.38 9.23 4.09
N ARG A 24 11.89 7.99 4.19
CA ARG A 24 12.28 7.16 3.06
C ARG A 24 11.14 6.90 2.08
N TYR A 25 9.92 6.70 2.57
CA TYR A 25 8.74 6.48 1.73
C TYR A 25 8.23 7.77 1.09
N VAL A 26 8.23 8.88 1.81
CA VAL A 26 7.88 10.21 1.28
C VAL A 26 8.83 10.60 0.13
N LEU A 27 10.14 10.36 0.27
CA LEU A 27 11.11 10.57 -0.80
C LEU A 27 10.83 9.74 -2.06
N LYS A 28 10.21 8.55 -1.90
CA LYS A 28 9.79 7.68 -3.00
C LYS A 28 8.40 8.04 -3.55
N GLY A 29 7.77 9.10 -3.04
CA GLY A 29 6.40 9.50 -3.41
C GLY A 29 5.34 8.46 -3.03
N LYS A 30 5.61 7.64 -2.00
CA LYS A 30 4.69 6.61 -1.51
C LYS A 30 4.31 6.88 -0.06
N GLU A 31 3.11 6.47 0.33
CA GLU A 31 2.69 6.46 1.73
C GLU A 31 3.05 5.13 2.37
N LEU A 32 3.52 5.15 3.62
CA LEU A 32 3.81 3.97 4.40
C LEU A 32 2.51 3.38 4.98
N ALA A 33 2.21 2.11 4.69
CA ALA A 33 0.98 1.44 5.17
C ALA A 33 1.22 0.59 6.42
N GLU A 34 2.25 -0.23 6.41
CA GLU A 34 2.53 -1.22 7.44
C GLU A 34 4.04 -1.28 7.72
N ILE A 35 4.39 -1.37 9.00
CA ILE A 35 5.74 -1.68 9.49
C ILE A 35 5.62 -2.84 10.47
N SER A 36 6.48 -3.84 10.29
CA SER A 36 6.74 -4.87 11.30
C SER A 36 8.22 -4.83 11.70
N ILE A 37 8.48 -4.65 13.00
CA ILE A 37 9.80 -4.70 13.60
C ILE A 37 9.89 -6.01 14.38
N ILE A 38 10.82 -6.88 14.00
CA ILE A 38 11.02 -8.20 14.59
C ILE A 38 12.45 -8.25 15.13
N GLU A 39 12.60 -8.53 16.41
CA GLU A 39 13.90 -8.83 17.01
C GLU A 39 14.25 -10.29 16.71
N ILE A 40 15.34 -10.49 15.97
CA ILE A 40 15.85 -11.83 15.64
C ILE A 40 16.85 -12.27 16.70
N SER A 41 17.66 -11.33 17.20
CA SER A 41 18.61 -11.52 18.28
C SER A 41 18.80 -10.20 19.04
N SER A 42 19.53 -10.23 20.15
CA SER A 42 19.82 -9.05 20.98
C SER A 42 20.54 -7.91 20.24
N GLU A 43 21.14 -8.18 19.06
CA GLU A 43 21.87 -7.20 18.25
C GLU A 43 21.28 -7.04 16.83
N GLU A 44 20.23 -7.80 16.48
CA GLU A 44 19.67 -7.81 15.13
C GLU A 44 18.17 -7.57 15.10
N LEU A 45 17.78 -6.53 14.35
CA LEU A 45 16.40 -6.16 14.09
C LEU A 45 16.07 -6.36 12.61
N GLU A 46 14.99 -7.08 12.32
CA GLU A 46 14.40 -7.17 11.00
C GLU A 46 13.24 -6.17 10.87
N ILE A 47 13.36 -5.23 9.93
CA ILE A 47 12.33 -4.24 9.63
C ILE A 47 11.70 -4.61 8.29
N ARG A 48 10.40 -4.94 8.29
CA ARG A 48 9.62 -5.10 7.06
C ARG A 48 8.64 -3.96 6.94
N SER A 49 8.78 -3.15 5.90
CA SER A 49 7.87 -2.05 5.59
C SER A 49 7.11 -2.31 4.28
N ARG A 50 5.86 -1.86 4.20
CA ARG A 50 5.04 -1.94 2.98
C ARG A 50 4.43 -0.59 2.63
N ALA A 51 4.47 -0.27 1.34
CA ALA A 51 3.78 0.88 0.78
C ALA A 51 2.27 0.68 0.81
N LYS A 52 1.55 1.77 1.03
CA LYS A 52 0.14 1.86 0.67
C LYS A 52 0.04 1.80 -0.84
N SER A 53 -0.68 0.79 -1.33
CA SER A 53 -0.99 0.66 -2.75
C SER A 53 -2.41 1.12 -3.00
N ASN A 54 -2.59 1.93 -4.05
CA ASN A 54 -3.92 2.31 -4.49
C ASN A 54 -4.56 1.15 -5.25
N ILE A 55 -5.78 0.77 -4.87
CA ILE A 55 -6.54 -0.23 -5.62
C ILE A 55 -6.97 0.40 -6.95
N LYS A 56 -6.52 -0.16 -8.06
CA LYS A 56 -6.97 0.20 -9.40
C LYS A 56 -7.96 -0.85 -9.90
N ARG A 57 -9.13 -0.40 -10.36
CA ARG A 57 -10.12 -1.27 -11.01
C ARG A 57 -9.74 -1.44 -12.48
N VAL A 58 -9.51 -2.68 -12.87
CA VAL A 58 -9.30 -3.08 -14.27
C VAL A 58 -10.56 -3.76 -14.77
N ARG A 59 -10.98 -3.46 -15.99
CA ARG A 59 -12.18 -4.03 -16.61
C ARG A 59 -11.89 -4.50 -18.03
N ARG A 60 -12.65 -5.51 -18.47
CA ARG A 60 -12.63 -6.00 -19.84
C ARG A 60 -13.55 -5.12 -20.70
N ILE A 61 -13.02 -4.62 -21.84
CA ILE A 61 -13.81 -3.89 -22.85
C ILE A 61 -14.24 -4.88 -23.93
N THR A 62 -13.57 -4.88 -25.09
CA THR A 62 -13.84 -5.78 -26.24
C THR A 62 -12.62 -6.68 -26.45
N GLY A 63 -12.39 -7.59 -25.49
CA GLY A 63 -11.33 -8.60 -25.59
C GLY A 63 -10.05 -8.30 -24.80
N TYR A 64 -9.81 -7.05 -24.38
CA TYR A 64 -8.66 -6.67 -23.57
C TYR A 64 -9.05 -6.03 -22.22
N LEU A 65 -8.10 -6.04 -21.29
CA LEU A 65 -8.20 -5.42 -19.98
C LEU A 65 -7.66 -3.98 -20.03
N SER A 66 -8.41 -3.04 -19.48
CA SER A 66 -8.00 -1.64 -19.37
C SER A 66 -8.46 -1.03 -18.04
N THR A 67 -7.76 0.02 -17.62
CA THR A 67 -8.09 0.80 -16.44
C THR A 67 -9.11 1.88 -16.80
N LEU A 68 -9.95 2.28 -15.83
CA LEU A 68 -11.07 3.20 -16.06
C LEU A 68 -10.65 4.58 -16.59
N ASP A 69 -9.46 5.05 -16.18
CA ASP A 69 -8.84 6.30 -16.62
C ASP A 69 -8.52 6.35 -18.12
N ARG A 70 -8.48 5.20 -18.79
CA ARG A 70 -8.23 5.10 -20.24
C ARG A 70 -9.50 4.94 -21.07
N PHE A 71 -10.67 4.95 -20.45
CA PHE A 71 -11.94 4.77 -21.15
C PHE A 71 -12.31 6.06 -21.88
N ASN A 72 -12.74 5.94 -23.13
CA ASN A 72 -13.43 7.03 -23.80
C ASN A 72 -14.82 7.26 -23.18
N ASP A 73 -15.45 8.38 -23.51
CA ASP A 73 -16.72 8.80 -22.91
C ASP A 73 -17.82 7.75 -23.09
N SER A 74 -17.89 7.10 -24.25
CA SER A 74 -18.87 6.05 -24.52
C SER A 74 -18.71 4.83 -23.60
N LYS A 75 -17.48 4.42 -23.27
CA LYS A 75 -17.22 3.31 -22.34
C LYS A 75 -17.44 3.70 -20.88
N GLN A 76 -17.27 4.98 -20.54
CA GLN A 76 -17.63 5.48 -19.21
C GLN A 76 -19.16 5.52 -19.02
N ALA A 77 -19.92 5.92 -20.04
CA ALA A 77 -21.38 5.87 -20.04
C ALA A 77 -21.88 4.42 -19.90
N GLU A 78 -21.39 3.51 -20.76
CA GLU A 78 -21.75 2.07 -20.70
C GLU A 78 -21.45 1.48 -19.32
N LEU A 79 -20.33 1.85 -18.68
CA LEU A 79 -19.98 1.41 -17.34
C LEU A 79 -20.98 1.88 -16.28
N SER A 80 -21.46 3.11 -16.40
CA SER A 80 -22.41 3.73 -15.48
C SER A 80 -23.78 3.06 -15.55
N ASP A 81 -24.14 2.53 -16.72
CA ASP A 81 -25.41 1.83 -16.97
C ASP A 81 -25.38 0.34 -16.57
N ARG A 82 -24.23 -0.20 -16.15
CA ARG A 82 -24.12 -1.62 -15.78
C ARG A 82 -24.85 -1.92 -14.47
N VAL A 83 -25.73 -2.92 -14.53
CA VAL A 83 -26.44 -3.47 -13.36
C VAL A 83 -25.76 -4.74 -12.84
N ILE A 84 -25.82 -4.94 -11.53
CA ILE A 84 -25.32 -6.15 -10.87
C ILE A 84 -26.41 -7.22 -10.99
N HIS A 85 -26.09 -8.35 -11.59
CA HIS A 85 -26.91 -9.55 -11.50
C HIS A 85 -26.45 -10.33 -10.28
N GLY A 86 -27.35 -10.52 -9.31
CA GLY A 86 -27.11 -11.25 -8.07
C GLY A 86 -27.13 -12.75 -8.25
#